data_AF-W7FFP3-F1
#
_entry.id   AF-W7FFP3-F1
#
_cell.length_a   1.000
_cell.length_b   1.000
_cell.length_c   1.000
_cell.angle_alpha   90.00
_cell.angle_beta   90.00
_cell.angle_gamma   90.00
#
_symmetry.space_group_name_H-M   'P 1'
#
loop_
_entity.id
_entity.type
_entity.pdbx_description
1 polymer ?
#
loop_
_entity_poly.entity_id
_entity_poly.type
_entity_poly.pdbx_seq_one_letter_code
_entity_poly.pdbx_strand_id
1 'polypeptide(L)'
;MSDDKDKSNVNLREKKYIIKKDILIKIFLRRASSFLCLQEFNKCNEDLGIIKKLENNDAEAATLEKRMIIEKKDYERKQKELYKKMCNSK
;
A
#
# COMPACT_ATOMS: atom_id res chain seq x y z
N MET A 1 28.12 -13.50 -50.65
CA MET A 1 27.17 -14.59 -50.92
C MET A 1 27.43 -15.69 -49.91
N SER A 2 26.37 -16.28 -49.34
CA SER A 2 26.31 -17.22 -48.18
C SER A 2 25.89 -16.57 -46.85
N ASP A 3 24.59 -16.25 -46.79
CA ASP A 3 23.57 -16.82 -45.90
C ASP A 3 23.76 -16.81 -44.37
N ASP A 4 22.85 -16.07 -43.74
CA ASP A 4 22.02 -16.43 -42.60
C ASP A 4 22.60 -17.33 -41.51
N LYS A 5 22.81 -16.74 -40.32
CA LYS A 5 22.19 -17.25 -39.09
C LYS A 5 21.79 -16.11 -38.17
N ASP A 6 20.52 -15.78 -38.26
CA ASP A 6 19.64 -15.35 -37.18
C ASP A 6 20.04 -16.07 -35.87
N LYS A 7 20.79 -15.38 -35.00
CA LYS A 7 20.99 -15.82 -33.61
C LYS A 7 19.87 -15.22 -32.77
N SER A 8 18.73 -15.90 -32.87
CA SER A 8 17.89 -16.28 -31.74
C SER A 8 18.20 -15.56 -30.43
N ASN A 9 17.26 -14.69 -30.05
CA ASN A 9 16.41 -14.90 -28.88
C ASN A 9 17.08 -15.35 -27.57
N VAL A 10 16.59 -14.76 -26.48
CA VAL A 10 16.80 -15.16 -25.08
C VAL A 10 18.02 -14.55 -24.39
N ASN A 11 17.94 -13.26 -24.06
CA ASN A 11 18.40 -12.84 -22.74
C ASN A 11 17.48 -11.78 -22.12
N LEU A 12 16.20 -12.14 -22.04
CA LEU A 12 15.20 -11.50 -21.17
C LEU A 12 15.13 -12.25 -19.82
N ARG A 13 16.22 -12.88 -19.37
CA ARG A 13 16.31 -13.46 -18.04
C ARG A 13 17.15 -12.51 -17.18
N GLU A 14 16.45 -11.88 -16.25
CA GLU A 14 17.00 -11.25 -15.05
C GLU A 14 17.65 -9.87 -15.24
N LYS A 15 16.91 -8.91 -15.81
CA LYS A 15 17.00 -7.54 -15.28
C LYS A 15 16.40 -7.57 -13.86
N LYS A 16 17.18 -8.04 -12.88
CA LYS A 16 16.85 -7.93 -11.45
C LYS A 16 16.76 -6.44 -11.15
N TYR A 17 15.55 -5.89 -11.12
CA TYR A 17 15.35 -4.51 -10.74
C TYR A 17 15.85 -4.34 -9.30
N ILE A 18 16.99 -3.68 -9.14
CA ILE A 18 17.50 -3.27 -7.83
C ILE A 18 16.78 -1.97 -7.49
N ILE A 19 15.66 -2.07 -6.76
CA ILE A 19 14.96 -0.90 -6.24
C ILE A 19 15.67 -0.48 -4.94
N LYS A 20 16.06 0.80 -4.86
CA LYS A 20 16.64 1.34 -3.63
C LYS A 20 15.61 1.33 -2.50
N LYS A 21 16.06 1.08 -1.27
CA LYS A 21 15.19 0.97 -0.08
C LYS A 21 14.29 2.21 0.09
N ASP A 22 14.83 3.40 -0.10
CA ASP A 22 14.12 4.68 0.01
C ASP A 22 13.00 4.81 -1.04
N ILE A 23 13.24 4.36 -2.27
CA ILE A 23 12.22 4.34 -3.32
C ILE A 23 11.13 3.32 -2.98
N LEU A 24 11.50 2.15 -2.46
CA LEU A 24 10.55 1.13 -2.07
C LEU A 24 9.64 1.61 -0.93
N ILE A 25 10.20 2.28 0.09
CA ILE A 25 9.44 2.90 1.18
C ILE A 25 8.44 3.93 0.63
N LYS A 26 8.87 4.82 -0.27
CA LYS A 26 7.98 5.82 -0.91
C LYS A 26 6.84 5.19 -1.69
N ILE A 27 7.07 4.07 -2.37
CA ILE A 27 6.02 3.33 -3.11
C ILE A 27 4.96 2.83 -2.13
N PHE A 28 5.37 2.17 -1.05
CA PHE A 28 4.44 1.66 -0.05
C PHE A 28 3.72 2.78 0.70
N LEU A 29 4.38 3.91 1.00
CA LEU A 29 3.74 5.07 1.65
C LEU A 29 2.62 5.66 0.79
N ARG A 30 2.86 5.82 -0.51
CA ARG A 30 1.85 6.30 -1.46
C ARG A 30 0.68 5.34 -1.60
N ARG A 31 0.96 4.03 -1.61
CA ARG A 31 -0.06 2.99 -1.70
C ARG A 31 -0.90 2.91 -0.43
N ALA A 32 -0.27 2.91 0.75
CA ALA A 32 -0.93 2.97 2.05
C ALA A 32 -1.83 4.21 2.17
N SER A 33 -1.32 5.38 1.77
CA SER A 33 -2.10 6.62 1.78
C SER A 33 -3.33 6.54 0.89
N SER A 34 -3.20 5.89 -0.27
CA SER A 34 -4.33 5.66 -1.18
C SER A 34 -5.37 4.73 -0.56
N PHE A 35 -4.94 3.65 0.09
CA PHE A 35 -5.85 2.75 0.81
C PHE A 35 -6.54 3.44 1.98
N LEU A 36 -5.86 4.34 2.70
CA LEU A 36 -6.48 5.15 3.73
C LEU A 36 -7.60 6.03 3.17
N CYS A 37 -7.37 6.73 2.04
CA CYS A 37 -8.40 7.54 1.38
C CYS A 37 -9.62 6.71 0.94
N LEU A 38 -9.42 5.45 0.59
CA LEU A 38 -10.48 4.51 0.24
C LEU A 38 -11.11 3.82 1.46
N GLN A 39 -10.68 4.15 2.69
CA GLN A 39 -11.10 3.51 3.94
C GLN A 39 -10.83 1.98 3.97
N GLU A 40 -9.87 1.53 3.15
CA GLU A 40 -9.37 0.15 3.09
C GLU A 40 -8.31 -0.06 4.18
N PHE A 41 -8.71 0.06 5.45
CA PHE A 41 -7.79 0.09 6.60
C PHE A 41 -6.88 -1.13 6.71
N ASN A 42 -7.35 -2.32 6.33
CA ASN A 42 -6.55 -3.55 6.37
C ASN A 42 -5.37 -3.47 5.39
N LYS A 43 -5.62 -3.04 4.15
CA LYS A 43 -4.58 -2.90 3.11
C LYS A 43 -3.60 -1.77 3.44
N CYS A 44 -4.10 -0.67 4.01
CA CYS A 44 -3.23 0.38 4.56
C CYS A 44 -2.28 -0.17 5.63
N ASN A 45 -2.81 -0.97 6.57
CA ASN A 45 -2.01 -1.57 7.64
C ASN A 45 -1.00 -2.61 7.13
N GLU A 46 -1.34 -3.37 6.09
CA GLU A 46 -0.40 -4.28 5.42
C GLU A 46 0.81 -3.53 4.85
N ASP A 47 0.59 -2.42 4.14
CA ASP A 47 1.66 -1.59 3.59
C ASP A 47 2.53 -0.93 4.67
N LEU A 48 1.90 -0.40 5.73
CA LEU A 48 2.62 0.11 6.91
C LEU A 48 3.47 -0.98 7.57
N GLY A 49 2.95 -2.20 7.66
CA GLY A 49 3.68 -3.36 8.17
C GLY A 49 4.90 -3.71 7.31
N ILE A 50 4.83 -3.54 5.99
CA ILE A 50 5.98 -3.72 5.09
C ILE A 50 7.02 -2.61 5.33
N ILE A 51 6.59 -1.35 5.41
CA ILE A 51 7.51 -0.23 5.67
C ILE A 51 8.24 -0.44 6.99
N LYS A 52 7.54 -0.83 8.06
CA LYS A 52 8.14 -1.09 9.38
C LYS A 52 9.20 -2.19 9.36
N LYS A 53 9.05 -3.20 8.49
CA LYS A 53 10.07 -4.25 8.27
C LYS A 53 11.30 -3.72 7.52
N LEU A 54 11.15 -2.70 6.67
CA LEU A 54 12.24 -2.08 5.90
C LEU A 54 12.96 -0.96 6.70
N GLU A 55 12.20 -0.20 7.47
CA GLU A 55 12.63 0.94 8.27
C GLU A 55 11.66 1.14 9.45
N ASN A 56 12.08 0.74 10.65
CA ASN A 56 11.19 0.75 11.83
C ASN A 56 10.84 2.16 12.32
N ASN A 57 11.66 3.17 12.01
CA ASN A 57 11.53 4.53 12.51
C ASN A 57 11.18 5.55 11.41
N ASP A 58 10.51 5.11 10.34
CA ASP A 58 10.05 6.01 9.29
C ASP A 58 8.97 6.98 9.82
N ALA A 59 9.27 8.28 9.82
CA ALA A 59 8.42 9.31 10.41
C ALA A 59 7.10 9.51 9.64
N GLU A 60 7.12 9.31 8.32
CA GLU A 60 5.94 9.44 7.46
C GLU A 60 4.98 8.27 7.72
N ALA A 61 5.52 7.04 7.82
CA ALA A 61 4.76 5.85 8.19
C ALA A 61 4.13 5.99 9.58
N ALA A 62 4.88 6.47 10.58
CA ALA A 62 4.36 6.70 11.93
C ALA A 62 3.23 7.75 11.95
N THR A 63 3.35 8.80 11.13
CA THR A 63 2.31 9.83 10.98
C THR A 63 1.05 9.24 10.32
N LEU A 64 1.22 8.45 9.27
CA LEU A 64 0.13 7.80 8.56
C LEU A 64 -0.59 6.76 9.43
N GLU A 65 0.14 5.99 10.24
CA GLU A 65 -0.43 5.02 11.19
C GLU A 65 -1.33 5.71 12.23
N LYS A 66 -0.87 6.82 12.82
CA LYS A 66 -1.70 7.61 13.75
C LYS A 66 -2.98 8.11 13.09
N ARG A 67 -2.87 8.61 11.85
CA ARG A 67 -4.01 9.07 11.07
C ARG A 67 -5.01 7.94 10.79
N MET A 68 -4.52 6.77 10.37
CA MET A 68 -5.33 5.57 10.13
C MET A 68 -6.13 5.16 11.38
N ILE A 69 -5.50 5.17 12.57
CA ILE A 69 -6.18 4.80 13.83
C ILE A 69 -7.34 5.75 14.14
N ILE A 70 -7.14 7.06 13.93
CA ILE A 70 -8.18 8.08 14.16
C ILE A 70 -9.33 7.90 13.16
N GLU A 71 -9.02 7.79 11.86
CA GLU A 71 -10.02 7.63 10.81
C GLU A 71 -10.81 6.32 10.94
N LYS A 72 -10.16 5.23 11.33
CA LYS A 72 -10.83 3.94 11.58
C LYS A 72 -11.85 4.04 12.71
N LYS A 73 -11.48 4.67 13.83
CA LYS A 73 -12.41 4.88 14.97
C LYS A 73 -13.61 5.73 14.56
N ASP A 74 -13.36 6.80 13.78
CA ASP A 74 -14.44 7.66 13.28
C ASP A 74 -15.36 6.91 12.31
N TYR A 75 -14.80 6.14 11.39
CA TYR A 75 -15.55 5.30 10.45
C TYR A 75 -16.46 4.31 11.20
N GLU A 76 -15.92 3.56 12.17
CA GLU A 76 -16.69 2.59 12.95
C GLU A 76 -17.82 3.26 13.76
N ARG A 77 -17.58 4.45 14.30
CA ARG A 77 -18.61 5.25 14.98
C ARG A 77 -19.74 5.62 14.02
N LYS A 78 -19.41 6.19 12.85
CA LYS A 78 -20.38 6.60 11.83
C LYS A 78 -21.19 5.42 11.32
N GLN A 79 -20.55 4.27 11.10
CA GLN A 79 -21.23 3.03 10.72
C GLN A 79 -22.26 2.62 11.78
N LYS A 80 -21.88 2.58 13.07
CA LYS A 80 -22.80 2.24 14.16
C LYS A 80 -23.99 3.20 14.25
N GLU A 81 -23.76 4.51 14.09
CA GLU A 81 -24.83 5.50 14.09
C GLU A 81 -25.79 5.33 12.91
N LEU A 82 -25.27 5.05 11.72
CA LEU A 82 -26.06 4.77 10.53
C LEU A 82 -26.94 3.54 10.73
N TYR A 83 -26.38 2.43 11.23
CA TYR A 83 -27.14 1.22 11.55
C TYR A 83 -28.27 1.49 12.54
N LYS A 84 -28.00 2.24 13.63
CA LYS A 84 -29.05 2.62 14.60
C LYS A 84 -30.18 3.40 13.95
N LYS A 85 -29.86 4.38 13.09
CA LYS A 85 -30.87 5.17 12.36
C LYS A 85 -31.71 4.29 11.42
N MET A 86 -31.09 3.38 10.68
CA MET A 86 -31.80 2.45 9.80
C MET A 86 -32.74 1.51 10.59
N CYS A 87 -32.29 0.98 11.73
CA CYS A 87 -33.10 0.06 12.54
C CYS A 87 -34.23 0.77 13.31
N ASN A 88 -34.02 2.03 13.72
CA ASN A 88 -34.99 2.82 14.48
C ASN A 88 -35.96 3.62 13.59
N SER A 89 -35.84 3.55 12.27
CA SER A 89 -36.70 4.25 11.31
C SER A 89 -38.07 3.56 11.11
N LYS A 90 -38.63 2.94 12.15
CA LYS A 90 -39.98 2.36 12.13
C LYS A 90 -41.02 3.34 12.64
#